data_AF-A0A3N8RJ38-F1
#
_entry.id   AF-A0A3N8RJ38-F1
#
_cell.length_a   1.000
_cell.length_b   1.000
_cell.length_c   1.000
_cell.angle_alpha   90.00
_cell.angle_beta   90.00
_cell.angle_gamma   90.00
#
_symmetry.space_group_name_H-M   'P 1'
#
loop_
_entity.id
_entity.type
_entity.pdbx_description
1 polymer ?
#
loop_
_entity_poly.entity_id
_entity_poly.type
_entity_poly.pdbx_seq_one_letter_code
_entity_poly.pdbx_strand_id
1 'polypeptide(L)'
;MDYLLTLAVDPAVWAALLTLVVMEVVLGIDNLIFISILSNKLPEAQRARTQRLGIALALVMRLALLGSVAWIASLTEPVFTLFDHAFSWRDLILLSGGLFLVWKAT
;
A
#
# COMPACT_ATOMS: atom_id res chain seq x y z
N MET A 1 -16.99 -10.50 21.01
CA MET A 1 -17.67 -11.19 19.89
C MET A 1 -18.82 -10.36 19.33
N ASP A 2 -19.45 -9.50 20.13
CA ASP A 2 -20.57 -8.64 19.72
C ASP A 2 -20.19 -7.57 18.69
N TYR A 3 -18.93 -7.12 18.70
CA TYR A 3 -18.39 -6.17 17.71
C TYR A 3 -18.34 -6.75 16.29
N LEU A 4 -17.95 -8.04 16.15
CA LEU A 4 -17.95 -8.71 14.84
C LEU A 4 -19.39 -8.95 14.34
N LEU A 5 -20.33 -9.21 15.25
CA LEU A 5 -21.74 -9.36 14.90
C LEU A 5 -22.37 -8.03 14.49
N THR A 6 -22.00 -6.92 15.13
CA THR A 6 -22.45 -5.58 14.73
C THR A 6 -21.87 -5.16 13.37
N LEU A 7 -20.58 -5.42 13.12
CA LEU A 7 -19.96 -5.22 11.79
C LEU A 7 -20.59 -6.11 10.70
N ALA A 8 -20.94 -7.36 11.02
CA ALA A 8 -21.54 -8.30 10.05
C ALA A 8 -22.99 -7.95 9.69
N VAL A 9 -23.71 -7.28 10.58
CA VAL A 9 -25.11 -6.86 10.36
C VAL A 9 -25.20 -5.46 9.74
N ASP A 10 -24.12 -4.66 9.80
CA ASP A 10 -24.09 -3.32 9.23
C ASP A 10 -24.05 -3.35 7.67
N PRO A 11 -25.09 -2.86 6.97
CA PRO A 11 -25.12 -2.82 5.51
C PRO A 11 -23.99 -1.98 4.90
N ALA A 12 -23.48 -0.98 5.63
CA ALA A 12 -22.41 -0.10 5.15
C ALA A 12 -21.08 -0.87 4.99
N VAL A 13 -20.81 -1.84 5.86
CA VAL A 13 -19.59 -2.67 5.81
C VAL A 13 -19.62 -3.58 4.58
N TRP A 14 -20.78 -4.17 4.28
CA TRP A 14 -20.97 -4.97 3.07
C TRP A 14 -20.86 -4.14 1.79
N ALA A 15 -21.42 -2.93 1.79
CA ALA A 15 -21.26 -2.00 0.68
C ALA A 15 -19.79 -1.62 0.47
N ALA A 16 -19.07 -1.25 1.53
CA ALA A 16 -17.65 -0.91 1.46
C ALA A 16 -16.78 -2.08 0.99
N LEU A 17 -17.02 -3.30 1.49
CA LEU A 17 -16.36 -4.51 1.02
C LEU A 17 -16.61 -4.75 -0.46
N LEU A 18 -17.86 -4.61 -0.91
CA LEU A 18 -18.20 -4.79 -2.31
C LEU A 18 -17.49 -3.74 -3.18
N THR A 19 -17.46 -2.48 -2.77
CA THR A 19 -16.72 -1.42 -3.49
C THR A 19 -15.21 -1.71 -3.53
N LEU A 20 -14.61 -2.15 -2.42
CA LEU A 20 -13.19 -2.52 -2.36
C LEU A 20 -12.87 -3.67 -3.32
N VAL A 21 -13.69 -4.73 -3.30
CA VAL A 21 -13.53 -5.88 -4.21
C VAL A 21 -13.66 -5.45 -5.67
N VAL A 22 -14.66 -4.62 -6.00
CA VAL A 22 -14.84 -4.10 -7.37
C VAL A 22 -13.63 -3.28 -7.80
N MET A 23 -13.15 -2.38 -6.94
CA MET A 23 -11.99 -1.54 -7.24
C MET A 23 -10.72 -2.38 -7.47
N GLU A 24 -10.51 -3.40 -6.65
CA GLU A 24 -9.39 -4.32 -6.77
C GLU A 24 -9.42 -5.11 -8.09
N VAL A 25 -10.62 -5.56 -8.50
CA VAL A 25 -10.80 -6.26 -9.78
C VAL A 25 -10.54 -5.33 -10.96
N VAL A 26 -11.07 -4.10 -10.95
CA VAL A 26 -10.88 -3.13 -12.04
C VAL A 26 -9.40 -2.79 -12.21
N LEU A 27 -8.71 -2.46 -11.11
CA LEU A 27 -7.27 -2.19 -11.12
C LEU A 27 -6.45 -3.41 -11.58
N GLY A 28 -6.85 -4.62 -11.16
CA GLY A 28 -6.20 -5.86 -11.57
C GLY A 28 -6.35 -6.14 -13.06
N ILE A 29 -7.54 -5.88 -13.63
CA ILE A 29 -7.83 -6.07 -15.06
C ILE A 29 -7.04 -5.07 -15.90
N ASP A 30 -7.01 -3.79 -15.54
CA ASP A 30 -6.27 -2.75 -16.28
C ASP A 30 -4.79 -3.13 -16.46
N ASN A 31 -4.18 -3.63 -15.39
CA ASN A 31 -2.78 -4.05 -15.40
C ASN A 31 -2.54 -5.30 -16.27
N LEU A 32 -3.44 -6.29 -16.24
CA LEU A 32 -3.33 -7.49 -17.06
C LEU A 32 -3.56 -7.18 -18.56
N ILE A 33 -4.50 -6.28 -18.86
CA ILE A 33 -4.78 -5.82 -20.22
C ILE A 33 -3.56 -5.10 -20.81
N PHE A 34 -2.90 -4.22 -20.05
CA PHE A 34 -1.68 -3.54 -20.52
C PHE A 34 -0.57 -4.51 -20.93
N ILE A 35 -0.31 -5.53 -20.10
CA ILE A 35 0.69 -6.57 -20.38
C ILE A 35 0.30 -7.39 -21.61
N SER A 36 -0.98 -7.75 -21.73
CA SER A 36 -1.52 -8.48 -22.88
C SER A 36 -1.38 -7.68 -24.19
N ILE A 37 -1.71 -6.39 -24.16
CA ILE A 37 -1.60 -5.49 -25.33
C ILE A 37 -0.14 -5.33 -25.76
N LEU A 38 0.78 -5.06 -24.83
CA LEU A 38 2.21 -4.95 -25.15
C LEU A 38 2.79 -6.26 -25.67
N SER A 39 2.42 -7.38 -25.04
CA SER A 39 2.83 -8.71 -25.49
C SER A 39 2.30 -9.04 -26.88
N ASN A 40 1.11 -8.57 -27.25
CA ASN A 40 0.52 -8.86 -28.55
C ASN A 40 1.24 -8.16 -29.70
N LYS A 41 1.99 -7.07 -29.42
CA LYS A 41 2.86 -6.39 -30.39
C LYS A 41 4.23 -7.03 -30.58
N LEU A 42 4.55 -8.10 -29.84
CA LEU A 42 5.84 -8.79 -29.92
C LEU A 42 5.76 -10.06 -30.80
N PRO A 43 6.84 -10.42 -31.51
CA PRO A 43 6.92 -11.64 -32.31
C PRO A 43 6.60 -12.89 -31.48
N GLU A 44 5.93 -13.88 -32.08
CA GLU A 44 5.43 -15.08 -31.35
C GLU A 44 6.52 -15.83 -30.58
N ALA A 45 7.76 -15.81 -31.08
CA ALA A 45 8.93 -16.40 -30.41
C ALA A 45 9.31 -15.72 -29.07
N GLN A 46 8.90 -14.46 -28.86
CA GLN A 46 9.23 -13.66 -27.67
C GLN A 46 8.03 -13.45 -26.73
N ARG A 47 6.79 -13.65 -27.19
CA ARG A 47 5.56 -13.51 -26.39
C ARG A 47 5.63 -14.20 -25.03
N ALA A 48 6.04 -15.46 -24.99
CA ALA A 48 6.07 -16.24 -23.76
C ALA A 48 7.10 -15.72 -22.74
N ARG A 49 8.22 -15.14 -23.22
CA ARG A 49 9.23 -14.52 -22.35
C ARG A 49 8.76 -13.15 -21.87
N THR A 50 8.20 -12.33 -22.76
CA THR A 50 7.71 -10.99 -22.40
C THR A 50 6.48 -11.04 -21.51
N GLN A 51 5.58 -12.01 -21.65
CA GLN A 51 4.48 -12.22 -20.70
C GLN A 51 5.01 -12.60 -19.31
N ARG A 52 5.95 -13.56 -19.24
CA ARG A 52 6.56 -13.93 -17.95
C ARG A 52 7.28 -12.75 -17.31
N LEU A 53 8.03 -11.98 -18.10
CA LEU A 53 8.73 -10.79 -17.62
C LEU A 53 7.76 -9.69 -17.20
N GLY A 54 6.69 -9.46 -17.98
CA GLY A 54 5.66 -8.46 -17.71
C GLY A 54 4.82 -8.80 -16.48
N ILE A 55 4.43 -10.06 -16.31
CA ILE A 55 3.75 -10.54 -15.10
C ILE A 55 4.68 -10.43 -13.89
N ALA A 56 5.95 -10.83 -14.02
CA ALA A 56 6.92 -10.71 -12.93
C ALA A 56 7.15 -9.24 -12.55
N LEU A 57 7.36 -8.35 -13.52
CA LEU A 57 7.53 -6.91 -13.31
C LEU A 57 6.28 -6.28 -12.69
N ALA A 58 5.09 -6.67 -13.14
CA ALA A 58 3.82 -6.19 -12.62
C ALA A 58 3.57 -6.63 -11.17
N LEU A 59 3.92 -7.89 -10.84
CA LEU A 59 3.90 -8.37 -9.46
C LEU A 59 4.89 -7.60 -8.58
N VAL A 60 6.10 -7.36 -9.07
CA VAL A 60 7.13 -6.58 -8.36
C VAL A 60 6.67 -5.14 -8.14
N MET A 61 6.14 -4.46 -9.16
CA MET A 61 5.64 -3.09 -9.04
C MET A 61 4.45 -3.01 -8.07
N ARG A 62 3.56 -4.00 -8.10
CA ARG A 62 2.44 -4.07 -7.16
C ARG A 62 2.93 -4.27 -5.74
N LEU A 63 3.86 -5.19 -5.50
CA LEU A 63 4.48 -5.40 -4.18
C LEU A 63 5.27 -4.18 -3.71
N ALA A 64 5.94 -3.47 -4.61
CA ALA A 64 6.65 -2.24 -4.29
C ALA A 64 5.67 -1.12 -3.88
N LEU A 65 4.56 -0.95 -4.62
CA LEU A 65 3.52 0.02 -4.27
C LEU A 65 2.80 -0.36 -2.97
N LEU A 66 2.39 -1.63 -2.80
CA LEU A 66 1.77 -2.11 -1.57
C LEU A 66 2.72 -1.97 -0.37
N GLY A 67 3.99 -2.31 -0.55
CA GLY A 67 5.04 -2.15 0.46
C GLY A 67 5.29 -0.68 0.79
N SER A 68 5.25 0.20 -0.20
CA SER A 68 5.35 1.65 0.01
C SER A 68 4.14 2.18 0.78
N VAL A 69 2.93 1.73 0.45
CA VAL A 69 1.70 2.09 1.18
C VAL A 69 1.73 1.52 2.60
N ALA A 70 2.15 0.27 2.80
CA ALA A 70 2.29 -0.33 4.12
C ALA A 70 3.36 0.38 4.95
N TRP A 71 4.47 0.79 4.33
CA TRP A 71 5.50 1.58 4.98
C TRP A 71 4.95 2.97 5.36
N ILE A 72 4.27 3.67 4.46
CA ILE A 72 3.62 4.96 4.74
C ILE A 72 2.53 4.80 5.82
N ALA A 73 1.75 3.74 5.80
CA ALA A 73 0.73 3.44 6.81
C ALA A 73 1.37 3.12 8.17
N SER A 74 2.52 2.45 8.19
CA SER A 74 3.33 2.26 9.42
C SER A 74 3.96 3.56 9.92
N LEU A 75 4.06 4.59 9.07
CA LEU A 75 4.42 5.94 9.52
C LEU A 75 3.24 6.65 10.21
N THR A 76 2.00 6.19 10.04
CA THR A 76 0.82 6.73 10.74
C THR A 76 0.49 6.00 12.05
N GLU A 77 0.96 4.77 12.23
CA GLU A 77 0.90 4.06 13.52
C GLU A 77 2.14 4.42 14.39
N PRO A 78 1.98 4.58 15.72
CA PRO A 78 3.10 4.92 16.60
C PRO A 78 4.15 3.81 16.56
N VAL A 79 5.36 4.13 16.12
CA VAL A 79 6.40 3.15 15.72
C VAL A 79 7.00 2.41 16.91
N PHE A 80 6.94 2.97 18.12
CA PHE A 80 7.39 2.32 19.35
C PHE A 80 6.55 2.80 20.55
N THR A 81 6.11 1.86 21.38
CA THR A 81 5.68 2.10 22.76
C THR A 81 6.84 1.75 23.68
N LEU A 82 7.50 2.76 24.24
CA LEU A 82 8.52 2.57 25.28
C LEU A 82 7.99 3.27 26.55
N PHE A 83 7.81 2.53 27.64
CA PHE A 83 7.23 3.01 28.90
C PHE A 83 5.83 3.64 28.78
N ASP A 84 4.87 2.92 28.17
CA ASP A 84 3.45 3.34 28.09
C ASP A 84 3.18 4.66 27.34
N HIS A 85 4.19 5.24 26.69
CA HIS A 85 4.06 6.40 25.81
C HIS A 85 4.22 5.99 24.35
N ALA A 86 3.17 6.23 23.56
CA ALA A 86 3.19 6.06 22.11
C ALA A 86 4.00 7.19 21.47
N PHE A 87 5.24 6.89 21.05
CA PHE A 87 6.07 7.87 20.35
C PHE A 87 5.64 7.95 18.88
N SER A 88 5.10 9.09 18.48
CA SER A 88 4.73 9.34 17.08
C SER A 88 5.90 9.97 16.31
N TRP A 89 5.91 9.84 14.98
CA TRP A 89 6.86 10.54 14.10
C TRP A 89 6.86 12.05 14.32
N ARG A 90 5.74 12.63 14.77
CA ARG A 90 5.64 14.03 15.18
C ARG A 90 6.66 14.37 16.28
N ASP A 91 6.81 13.49 17.27
CA ASP A 91 7.66 13.74 18.42
C ASP A 91 9.13 13.66 18.04
N LEU A 92 9.50 12.72 17.14
CA LEU A 92 10.84 12.65 16.55
C LEU A 92 11.21 13.90 15.75
N ILE A 93 10.27 14.43 14.96
CA ILE A 93 10.47 15.67 14.18
C ILE A 93 10.55 16.89 15.12
N LEU A 94 9.75 16.93 16.19
CA LEU A 94 9.84 18.01 17.21
C LEU A 94 11.13 17.93 18.02
N LEU A 95 11.63 16.74 18.35
CA LEU A 95 12.86 16.56 19.11
C LEU A 95 14.07 16.93 18.26
N SER A 96 14.10 16.52 16.99
CA SER A 96 15.13 16.92 16.02
C SER A 96 15.06 18.41 15.67
N GLY A 97 13.86 18.95 15.43
CA GLY A 97 13.63 20.37 15.18
C GLY A 97 13.95 21.26 16.40
N GLY A 98 13.63 20.79 17.60
CA GLY A 98 13.97 21.45 18.86
C GLY A 98 15.48 21.48 19.09
N LEU A 99 16.17 20.35 18.86
CA LEU A 99 17.65 20.32 18.90
C LEU A 99 18.26 21.25 17.84
N PHE A 100 17.68 21.31 16.64
CA PHE A 100 18.12 22.20 15.58
C PHE A 100 17.97 23.68 15.96
N LEU A 101 16.85 24.07 16.60
CA LEU A 101 16.65 25.42 17.10
C LEU A 101 17.64 25.76 18.23
N VAL A 102 17.93 24.84 19.15
CA VAL A 102 18.92 25.04 20.22
C VAL A 102 20.33 25.19 19.67
N TRP A 103 20.69 24.38 18.66
CA TRP A 103 22.00 24.50 17.97
C TRP A 103 22.14 25.81 17.19
N LYS A 104 21.05 26.34 16.63
CA LYS A 104 21.06 27.64 15.93
C LYS A 104 20.98 28.84 16.89
N ALA A 105 20.39 28.66 18.07
CA ALA A 105 20.23 29.70 19.08
C ALA A 105 21.41 29.80 20.07
N THR A 106 22.34 28.84 20.03
CA THR A 106 23.65 28.91 20.70
C THR A 106 24.71 29.33 19.69
#